data_AF-A0A378LPP4-F1
#
_entry.id   AF-A0A378LPP4-F1
#
_cell.length_a   1.000
_cell.length_b   1.000
_cell.length_c   1.000
_cell.angle_alpha   90.00
_cell.angle_beta   90.00
_cell.angle_gamma   90.00
#
_symmetry.space_group_name_H-M   'P 1'
#
loop_
_entity.id
_entity.type
_entity.pdbx_description
1 polymer ?
#
loop_
_entity_poly.entity_id
_entity_poly.type
_entity_poly.pdbx_seq_one_letter_code
_entity_poly.pdbx_strand_id
1 'polypeptide(L)'
;MSKFLAKQFLKRVINVLNNQSDPVIIKKILKDLRLISFKPRDKGFKNFLEKITEQPIHLTCLIEAVEKGLLNNKPLRELFAFLEREQVITDEHLKVMAKQLNTQLNLLCLFEAFAVTMVNSFTLNEDLYCFINKQRNTAFPGNPIYNFFFGSSRRNFSLFKNLKLVSVDPVMTEGAFIRSLGNEELDKDAILEKSREFIKKHGLSLWNSKICPLPTGVQSDDSVKNVSLNILEATWEEKKKNDGQPGDNAFAGAALIRLLEYIRPPHSYAFVNLILPDESEVSDGETYSLFPDLKVNSLAKRVSQLDISKEWMNLYNSWNLFFVIQNLDSQFLPIKLLVPSVLNALPSHYMETRVLLLYLMGNMYHYNQLSIFKEEMHLPHSEMILSQWGKINKKYADTLLAMFCPNSEETSEMVYATIFGAHANFSLAYHIANFMRDFENFQITSEESEPQMEFSL
;
A
#
# COMPACT_ATOMS: atom_id res chain seq x y z
N MET A 1 27.54 1.88 -11.51
CA MET A 1 28.07 1.40 -10.21
C MET A 1 26.96 1.03 -9.21
N SER A 2 26.02 1.93 -8.85
CA SER A 2 24.95 1.66 -7.85
C SER A 2 24.11 0.39 -8.15
N LYS A 3 23.56 0.22 -9.36
CA LYS A 3 22.76 -0.97 -9.72
C LYS A 3 23.52 -2.30 -9.59
N PHE A 4 24.82 -2.29 -9.84
CA PHE A 4 25.67 -3.48 -9.72
C PHE A 4 25.85 -3.89 -8.26
N LEU A 5 26.20 -2.95 -7.38
CA LEU A 5 26.37 -3.18 -5.94
C LEU A 5 25.04 -3.64 -5.30
N ALA A 6 23.93 -2.99 -5.64
CA ALA A 6 22.61 -3.41 -5.17
C ALA A 6 22.29 -4.86 -5.57
N LYS A 7 22.61 -5.24 -6.83
CA LYS A 7 22.43 -6.61 -7.30
C LYS A 7 23.32 -7.61 -6.56
N GLN A 8 24.56 -7.24 -6.22
CA GLN A 8 25.44 -8.09 -5.42
C GLN A 8 24.87 -8.35 -4.02
N PHE A 9 24.39 -7.31 -3.34
CA PHE A 9 23.74 -7.46 -2.05
C PHE A 9 22.51 -8.38 -2.13
N LEU A 10 21.60 -8.12 -3.08
CA LEU A 10 20.39 -8.93 -3.24
C LEU A 10 20.70 -10.39 -3.56
N LYS A 11 21.74 -10.69 -4.36
CA LYS A 11 22.19 -12.06 -4.57
C LYS A 11 22.59 -12.77 -3.28
N ARG A 12 23.29 -12.07 -2.37
CA ARG A 12 23.67 -12.64 -1.06
C ARG A 12 22.43 -12.94 -0.22
N VAL A 13 21.42 -12.07 -0.26
CA VAL A 13 20.11 -12.32 0.39
C VAL A 13 19.41 -13.52 -0.25
N ILE A 14 19.33 -13.59 -1.58
CA ILE A 14 18.68 -14.69 -2.30
C ILE A 14 19.34 -16.05 -1.99
N ASN A 15 20.66 -16.09 -1.80
CA ASN A 15 21.39 -17.31 -1.47
C ASN A 15 20.99 -17.95 -0.14
N VAL A 16 20.34 -17.22 0.77
CA VAL A 16 19.82 -17.76 2.05
C VAL A 16 18.31 -18.06 2.00
N LEU A 17 17.65 -17.82 0.86
CA LEU A 17 16.23 -18.12 0.65
C LEU A 17 16.05 -19.51 0.07
N ASN A 18 14.97 -20.16 0.49
CA ASN A 18 14.48 -21.39 -0.14
C ASN A 18 13.73 -21.02 -1.42
N ASN A 19 14.04 -21.72 -2.52
CA ASN A 19 13.36 -21.54 -3.81
C ASN A 19 12.00 -22.27 -3.89
N GLN A 20 11.54 -22.84 -2.78
CA GLN A 20 10.24 -23.51 -2.65
C GLN A 20 9.49 -22.97 -1.44
N SER A 21 8.16 -22.92 -1.56
CA SER A 21 7.29 -22.66 -0.41
C SER A 21 7.34 -23.83 0.59
N ASP A 22 6.98 -23.54 1.83
CA ASP A 22 6.88 -24.54 2.89
C ASP A 22 5.41 -24.66 3.33
N PRO A 23 4.71 -25.75 2.96
CA PRO A 23 3.31 -25.97 3.33
C PRO A 23 3.04 -25.92 4.84
N VAL A 24 4.01 -26.27 5.69
CA VAL A 24 3.89 -26.20 7.16
C VAL A 24 3.87 -24.75 7.62
N ILE A 25 4.80 -23.93 7.10
CA ILE A 25 4.84 -22.48 7.35
C ILE A 25 3.55 -21.83 6.84
N ILE A 26 3.11 -22.16 5.63
CA ILE A 26 1.88 -21.65 5.01
C ILE A 26 0.65 -21.99 5.87
N LYS A 27 0.48 -23.26 6.28
CA LYS A 27 -0.61 -23.68 7.18
C LYS A 27 -0.59 -22.90 8.51
N LYS A 28 0.59 -22.67 9.08
CA LYS A 28 0.75 -21.89 10.30
C LYS A 28 0.35 -20.43 10.10
N ILE A 29 0.78 -19.80 9.00
CA ILE A 29 0.38 -18.43 8.64
C ILE A 29 -1.14 -18.33 8.52
N LEU A 30 -1.78 -19.22 7.76
CA LEU A 30 -3.23 -19.21 7.58
C LEU A 30 -3.97 -19.43 8.90
N LYS A 31 -3.42 -20.27 9.80
CA LYS A 31 -3.97 -20.46 11.14
C LYS A 31 -3.87 -19.19 11.98
N ASP A 32 -2.69 -18.59 12.04
CA ASP A 32 -2.41 -17.38 12.83
C ASP A 32 -3.31 -16.23 12.35
N LEU A 33 -3.48 -16.05 11.04
CA LEU A 33 -4.35 -15.05 10.41
C LEU A 33 -5.84 -15.44 10.39
N ARG A 34 -6.21 -16.60 10.94
CA ARG A 34 -7.57 -17.19 10.92
C ARG A 34 -8.17 -17.43 9.53
N LEU A 35 -7.34 -17.39 8.49
CA LEU A 35 -7.72 -17.60 7.09
C LEU A 35 -8.13 -19.04 6.78
N ILE A 36 -7.90 -20.01 7.67
CA ILE A 36 -8.39 -21.40 7.49
C ILE A 36 -9.91 -21.46 7.33
N SER A 37 -10.65 -20.57 8.01
CA SER A 37 -12.11 -20.50 7.90
C SER A 37 -12.61 -19.66 6.71
N PHE A 38 -11.69 -19.02 5.97
CA PHE A 38 -12.04 -18.23 4.80
C PHE A 38 -12.46 -19.14 3.65
N LYS A 39 -13.62 -18.88 3.06
CA LYS A 39 -14.20 -19.69 1.98
C LYS A 39 -14.45 -18.80 0.77
N PRO A 40 -13.43 -18.55 -0.07
CA PRO A 40 -13.60 -17.71 -1.25
C PRO A 40 -14.52 -18.39 -2.28
N ARG A 41 -15.34 -17.59 -2.96
CA ARG A 41 -16.14 -18.02 -4.12
C ARG A 41 -15.30 -18.20 -5.38
N ASP A 42 -14.19 -17.49 -5.47
CA ASP A 42 -13.23 -17.62 -6.56
C ASP A 42 -12.58 -19.02 -6.55
N LYS A 43 -12.93 -19.84 -7.55
CA LYS A 43 -12.47 -21.24 -7.64
C LYS A 43 -10.97 -21.34 -7.90
N GLY A 44 -10.40 -20.44 -8.69
CA GLY A 44 -8.97 -20.43 -9.01
C GLY A 44 -8.15 -20.21 -7.76
N PHE A 45 -8.53 -19.21 -6.98
CA PHE A 45 -7.89 -18.89 -5.71
C PHE A 45 -8.13 -19.95 -4.63
N LYS A 46 -9.35 -20.48 -4.53
CA LYS A 46 -9.67 -21.58 -3.61
C LYS A 46 -8.77 -22.79 -3.84
N ASN A 47 -8.67 -23.25 -5.08
CA ASN A 47 -7.85 -24.42 -5.44
C ASN A 47 -6.36 -24.16 -5.18
N PHE A 48 -5.88 -22.93 -5.44
CA PHE A 48 -4.51 -22.54 -5.13
C PHE A 48 -4.24 -22.62 -3.61
N LEU A 49 -5.12 -22.10 -2.76
CA LEU A 49 -4.99 -22.16 -1.31
C LEU A 49 -4.97 -23.61 -0.79
N GLU A 50 -5.81 -24.48 -1.33
CA GLU A 50 -5.80 -25.90 -0.98
C GLU A 50 -4.44 -26.53 -1.35
N LYS A 51 -3.98 -26.34 -2.60
CA LYS A 51 -2.70 -26.89 -3.08
C LYS A 51 -1.49 -26.42 -2.30
N ILE A 52 -1.34 -25.11 -2.07
CA ILE A 52 -0.14 -24.54 -1.40
C ILE A 52 -0.04 -24.96 0.07
N THR A 53 -1.14 -25.41 0.68
CA THR A 53 -1.11 -25.98 2.04
C THR A 53 -0.71 -27.46 2.08
N GLU A 54 -0.70 -28.14 0.94
CA GLU A 54 -0.39 -29.56 0.83
C GLU A 54 0.95 -29.83 0.17
N GLN A 55 1.33 -29.01 -0.81
CA GLN A 55 2.47 -29.24 -1.68
C GLN A 55 3.33 -27.97 -1.80
N PRO A 56 4.68 -28.10 -1.76
CA PRO A 56 5.57 -26.99 -2.09
C PRO A 56 5.35 -26.51 -3.53
N ILE A 57 5.45 -25.20 -3.75
CA ILE A 57 5.49 -24.59 -5.07
C ILE A 57 6.82 -23.87 -5.29
N HIS A 58 7.27 -23.80 -6.54
CA HIS A 58 8.49 -23.08 -6.90
C HIS A 58 8.29 -21.57 -6.77
N LEU A 59 9.25 -20.90 -6.13
CA LEU A 59 9.22 -19.46 -5.85
C LEU A 59 10.23 -18.65 -6.67
N THR A 60 10.94 -19.27 -7.62
CA THR A 60 11.97 -18.61 -8.43
C THR A 60 11.41 -17.36 -9.14
N CYS A 61 10.30 -17.48 -9.86
CA CYS A 61 9.68 -16.35 -10.56
C CYS A 61 9.26 -15.23 -9.60
N LEU A 62 8.74 -15.59 -8.41
CA LEU A 62 8.39 -14.62 -7.38
C LEU A 62 9.62 -13.87 -6.87
N ILE A 63 10.71 -14.60 -6.54
CA ILE A 63 11.96 -14.02 -6.05
C ILE A 63 12.56 -13.08 -7.10
N GLU A 64 12.59 -13.49 -8.37
CA GLU A 64 13.09 -12.69 -9.49
C GLU A 64 12.26 -11.42 -9.70
N ALA A 65 10.93 -11.52 -9.63
CA ALA A 65 10.05 -10.36 -9.72
C ALA A 65 10.32 -9.35 -8.60
N VAL A 66 10.53 -9.82 -7.37
CA VAL A 66 10.84 -8.97 -6.21
C VAL A 66 12.22 -8.33 -6.37
N GLU A 67 13.25 -9.10 -6.74
CA GLU A 67 14.60 -8.60 -7.02
C GLU A 67 14.55 -7.47 -8.05
N LYS A 68 13.84 -7.71 -9.16
CA LYS A 68 13.67 -6.73 -10.23
C LYS A 68 13.01 -5.45 -9.72
N GLY A 69 11.93 -5.56 -8.95
CA GLY A 69 11.23 -4.40 -8.40
C GLY A 69 12.08 -3.57 -7.46
N LEU A 70 12.84 -4.23 -6.59
CA LEU A 70 13.81 -3.60 -5.69
C LEU A 70 14.93 -2.88 -6.46
N LEU A 71 15.41 -3.44 -7.57
CA LEU A 71 16.44 -2.83 -8.42
C LEU A 71 15.91 -1.69 -9.29
N ASN A 72 14.62 -1.71 -9.64
CA ASN A 72 13.98 -0.69 -10.45
C ASN A 72 13.49 0.50 -9.61
N ASN A 73 13.23 0.29 -8.32
CA ASN A 73 12.98 1.37 -7.37
C ASN A 73 14.30 2.09 -7.01
N LYS A 74 14.49 3.32 -7.51
CA LYS A 74 15.77 4.04 -7.38
C LYS A 74 16.20 4.27 -5.92
N PRO A 75 15.36 4.78 -5.00
CA PRO A 75 15.73 4.88 -3.58
C PRO A 75 16.16 3.54 -2.94
N LEU A 76 15.39 2.47 -3.14
CA LEU A 76 15.72 1.16 -2.57
C LEU A 76 17.02 0.60 -3.17
N ARG A 77 17.23 0.75 -4.48
CA ARG A 77 18.48 0.40 -5.14
C ARG A 77 19.67 1.15 -4.54
N GLU A 78 19.54 2.44 -4.28
CA GLU A 78 20.60 3.23 -3.66
C GLU A 78 20.90 2.75 -2.22
N LEU A 79 19.87 2.36 -1.47
CA LEU A 79 20.05 1.77 -0.15
C LEU A 79 20.81 0.44 -0.21
N PHE A 80 20.40 -0.49 -1.07
CA PHE A 80 21.09 -1.78 -1.20
C PHE A 80 22.53 -1.63 -1.69
N ALA A 81 22.79 -0.67 -2.58
CA ALA A 81 24.15 -0.34 -3.01
C ALA A 81 25.01 0.18 -1.85
N PHE A 82 24.44 0.96 -0.93
CA PHE A 82 25.12 1.39 0.29
C PHE A 82 25.41 0.23 1.23
N LEU A 83 24.43 -0.67 1.46
CA LEU A 83 24.61 -1.84 2.32
C LEU A 83 25.76 -2.74 1.84
N GLU A 84 25.88 -2.94 0.53
CA GLU A 84 27.01 -3.67 -0.06
C GLU A 84 28.32 -2.91 0.08
N ARG A 85 28.35 -1.62 -0.27
CA ARG A 85 29.59 -0.85 -0.30
C ARG A 85 30.24 -0.72 1.07
N GLU A 86 29.43 -0.43 2.09
CA GLU A 86 29.92 -0.25 3.46
C GLU A 86 29.94 -1.58 4.25
N GLN A 87 29.57 -2.70 3.62
CA GLN A 87 29.52 -4.03 4.24
C GLN A 87 28.74 -4.05 5.57
N VAL A 88 27.63 -3.29 5.62
CA VAL A 88 26.81 -3.10 6.83
C VAL A 88 26.20 -4.42 7.31
N ILE A 89 25.88 -5.30 6.36
CA ILE A 89 25.27 -6.60 6.61
C ILE A 89 26.20 -7.68 6.03
N THR A 90 26.72 -8.54 6.90
CA THR A 90 27.60 -9.66 6.54
C THR A 90 26.78 -10.91 6.20
N ASP A 91 27.41 -11.90 5.59
CA ASP A 91 26.75 -13.19 5.30
C ASP A 91 26.35 -13.93 6.58
N GLU A 92 27.06 -13.72 7.69
CA GLU A 92 26.69 -14.29 8.98
C GLU A 92 25.39 -13.69 9.51
N HIS A 93 25.22 -12.36 9.37
CA HIS A 93 23.95 -11.71 9.70
C HIS A 93 22.80 -12.29 8.85
N LEU A 94 23.03 -12.50 7.54
CA LEU A 94 22.02 -13.09 6.65
C LEU A 94 21.65 -14.53 7.04
N LYS A 95 22.62 -15.36 7.46
CA LYS A 95 22.36 -16.71 7.95
C LYS A 95 21.51 -16.71 9.22
N VAL A 96 21.80 -15.84 10.17
CA VAL A 96 21.00 -15.68 11.39
C VAL A 96 19.56 -15.26 11.06
N MET A 97 19.39 -14.40 10.05
CA MET A 97 18.06 -13.92 9.61
C MET A 97 17.33 -14.89 8.66
N ALA A 98 17.99 -15.95 8.17
CA ALA A 98 17.48 -16.80 7.09
C ALA A 98 16.10 -17.40 7.39
N LYS A 99 15.88 -17.91 8.62
CA LYS A 99 14.59 -18.48 9.04
C LYS A 99 13.45 -17.46 8.92
N GLN A 100 13.72 -16.22 9.33
CA GLN A 100 12.76 -15.13 9.30
C GLN A 100 12.49 -14.65 7.86
N LEU A 101 13.55 -14.52 7.06
CA LEU A 101 13.44 -14.19 5.63
C LEU A 101 12.64 -15.25 4.86
N ASN A 102 12.84 -16.52 5.15
CA ASN A 102 12.05 -17.61 4.56
C ASN A 102 10.57 -17.57 4.98
N THR A 103 10.29 -17.19 6.23
CA THR A 103 8.91 -16.96 6.68
C THR A 103 8.26 -15.80 5.92
N GLN A 104 8.99 -14.69 5.75
CA GLN A 104 8.55 -13.53 4.98
C GLN A 104 8.34 -13.86 3.50
N LEU A 105 9.17 -14.73 2.90
CA LEU A 105 8.99 -15.20 1.53
C LEU A 105 7.70 -16.02 1.36
N ASN A 106 7.35 -16.88 2.33
CA ASN A 106 6.08 -17.62 2.31
C ASN A 106 4.86 -16.69 2.49
N LEU A 107 4.97 -15.65 3.32
CA LEU A 107 3.95 -14.60 3.41
C LEU A 107 3.80 -13.83 2.10
N LEU A 108 4.92 -13.46 1.48
CA LEU A 108 4.95 -12.76 0.20
C LEU A 108 4.27 -13.59 -0.89
N CYS A 109 4.50 -14.89 -0.91
CA CYS A 109 3.83 -15.82 -1.83
C CYS A 109 2.30 -15.80 -1.63
N LEU A 110 1.83 -15.94 -0.39
CA LEU A 110 0.39 -15.89 -0.09
C LEU A 110 -0.22 -14.54 -0.47
N PHE A 111 0.42 -13.45 -0.10
CA PHE A 111 -0.14 -12.11 -0.32
C PHE A 111 -0.06 -11.65 -1.76
N GLU A 112 0.88 -12.15 -2.57
CA GLU A 112 0.84 -11.98 -4.02
C GLU A 112 -0.37 -12.69 -4.62
N ALA A 113 -0.67 -13.93 -4.19
CA ALA A 113 -1.87 -14.64 -4.66
C ALA A 113 -3.15 -13.90 -4.25
N PHE A 114 -3.24 -13.38 -3.02
CA PHE A 114 -4.35 -12.52 -2.62
C PHE A 114 -4.41 -11.24 -3.47
N ALA A 115 -3.29 -10.53 -3.64
CA ALA A 115 -3.26 -9.24 -4.34
C ALA A 115 -3.73 -9.38 -5.79
N VAL A 116 -3.13 -10.31 -6.55
CA VAL A 116 -3.48 -10.52 -7.96
C VAL A 116 -4.92 -11.00 -8.12
N THR A 117 -5.43 -11.84 -7.21
CA THR A 117 -6.85 -12.26 -7.26
C THR A 117 -7.79 -11.14 -6.84
N MET A 118 -7.47 -10.31 -5.84
CA MET A 118 -8.34 -9.20 -5.38
C MET A 118 -8.61 -8.20 -6.50
N VAL A 119 -7.60 -7.89 -7.31
CA VAL A 119 -7.75 -6.95 -8.42
C VAL A 119 -8.42 -7.58 -9.64
N ASN A 120 -8.33 -8.90 -9.83
CA ASN A 120 -8.87 -9.58 -11.02
C ASN A 120 -10.19 -10.32 -10.83
N SER A 121 -10.58 -10.69 -9.60
CA SER A 121 -11.80 -11.44 -9.30
C SER A 121 -13.01 -10.52 -9.15
N PHE A 122 -14.18 -11.00 -9.56
CA PHE A 122 -15.46 -10.30 -9.31
C PHE A 122 -15.97 -10.45 -7.87
N THR A 123 -15.45 -11.42 -7.10
CA THR A 123 -16.05 -11.84 -5.83
C THR A 123 -15.13 -11.71 -4.63
N LEU A 124 -13.80 -11.81 -4.82
CA LEU A 124 -12.87 -11.94 -3.70
C LEU A 124 -12.89 -10.73 -2.75
N ASN A 125 -13.03 -9.51 -3.28
CA ASN A 125 -13.10 -8.31 -2.45
C ASN A 125 -14.30 -8.36 -1.50
N GLU A 126 -15.49 -8.69 -2.00
CA GLU A 126 -16.68 -8.83 -1.16
C GLU A 126 -16.50 -9.96 -0.12
N ASP A 127 -15.91 -11.09 -0.53
CA ASP A 127 -15.65 -12.23 0.37
C ASP A 127 -14.74 -11.82 1.53
N LEU A 128 -13.63 -11.12 1.24
CA LEU A 128 -12.68 -10.63 2.23
C LEU A 128 -13.29 -9.58 3.14
N TYR A 129 -14.08 -8.65 2.59
CA TYR A 129 -14.78 -7.65 3.37
C TYR A 129 -15.73 -8.30 4.38
N CYS A 130 -16.55 -9.25 3.92
CA CYS A 130 -17.48 -9.99 4.78
C CYS A 130 -16.74 -10.83 5.83
N PHE A 131 -15.62 -11.44 5.46
CA PHE A 131 -14.79 -12.23 6.35
C PHE A 131 -14.16 -11.37 7.45
N ILE A 132 -13.53 -10.24 7.09
CA ILE A 132 -12.92 -9.32 8.04
C ILE A 132 -13.97 -8.71 8.95
N ASN A 133 -15.13 -8.27 8.44
CA ASN A 133 -16.22 -7.78 9.28
C ASN A 133 -16.69 -8.79 10.33
N LYS A 134 -16.76 -10.08 9.98
CA LYS A 134 -17.05 -11.14 10.96
C LYS A 134 -15.95 -11.26 12.01
N GLN A 135 -14.68 -11.10 11.63
CA GLN A 135 -13.56 -11.09 12.59
C GLN A 135 -13.61 -9.89 13.54
N ARG A 136 -14.05 -8.71 13.08
CA ARG A 136 -14.20 -7.51 13.92
C ARG A 136 -15.23 -7.72 15.04
N ASN A 137 -16.18 -8.64 14.85
CA ASN A 137 -17.22 -8.98 15.82
C ASN A 137 -17.98 -7.76 16.37
N THR A 138 -18.30 -6.81 15.47
CA THR A 138 -19.01 -5.56 15.78
C THR A 138 -20.53 -5.74 15.65
N ALA A 139 -21.30 -5.08 16.52
CA ALA A 139 -22.76 -5.00 16.41
C ALA A 139 -23.24 -4.12 15.24
N PHE A 140 -22.38 -3.25 14.72
CA PHE A 140 -22.68 -2.33 13.62
C PHE A 140 -21.65 -2.47 12.49
N PRO A 141 -21.68 -3.61 11.75
CA PRO A 141 -20.79 -3.80 10.61
C PRO A 141 -21.04 -2.71 9.56
N GLY A 142 -19.96 -2.17 8.98
CA GLY A 142 -20.06 -1.08 8.00
C GLY A 142 -20.17 0.34 8.58
N ASN A 143 -20.28 0.51 9.91
CA ASN A 143 -20.22 1.83 10.57
C ASN A 143 -18.76 2.20 10.93
N PRO A 144 -18.18 3.21 10.28
CA PRO A 144 -16.77 3.50 10.46
C PRO A 144 -16.44 4.17 11.80
N ILE A 145 -17.36 4.94 12.40
CA ILE A 145 -17.20 5.50 13.76
C ILE A 145 -17.15 4.36 14.77
N TYR A 146 -18.06 3.39 14.65
CA TYR A 146 -18.06 2.24 15.54
C TYR A 146 -16.78 1.42 15.38
N ASN A 147 -16.33 1.19 14.16
CA ASN A 147 -15.06 0.50 13.90
C ASN A 147 -13.86 1.25 14.50
N PHE A 148 -13.86 2.58 14.49
CA PHE A 148 -12.80 3.39 15.06
C PHE A 148 -12.70 3.25 16.58
N PHE A 149 -13.83 3.35 17.30
CA PHE A 149 -13.86 3.34 18.76
C PHE A 149 -13.93 1.93 19.37
N PHE A 150 -14.57 0.99 18.69
CA PHE A 150 -14.93 -0.33 19.24
C PHE A 150 -14.43 -1.50 18.38
N GLY A 151 -13.81 -1.22 17.24
CA GLY A 151 -13.20 -2.24 16.39
C GLY A 151 -11.82 -2.69 16.86
N SER A 152 -11.31 -2.30 18.03
CA SER A 152 -10.02 -2.79 18.53
C SER A 152 -10.18 -3.60 19.81
N SER A 153 -9.69 -4.84 19.78
CA SER A 153 -9.57 -5.71 20.96
C SER A 153 -8.20 -5.62 21.64
N ARG A 154 -7.25 -4.84 21.09
CA ARG A 154 -5.87 -4.75 21.62
C ARG A 154 -5.68 -3.54 22.53
N ARG A 155 -5.21 -3.79 23.75
CA ARG A 155 -4.93 -2.79 24.79
C ARG A 155 -3.83 -1.77 24.46
N ASN A 156 -3.07 -1.94 23.36
CA ASN A 156 -1.84 -1.17 23.07
C ASN A 156 -1.83 -0.50 21.67
N PHE A 157 -2.98 -0.16 21.09
CA PHE A 157 -3.03 0.44 19.74
C PHE A 157 -3.28 1.95 19.81
N SER A 158 -2.52 2.74 19.06
CA SER A 158 -2.64 4.21 19.04
C SER A 158 -3.82 4.68 18.18
N LEU A 159 -4.30 5.90 18.45
CA LEU A 159 -5.36 6.56 17.67
C LEU A 159 -5.04 6.60 16.17
N PHE A 160 -3.78 6.89 15.81
CA PHE A 160 -3.30 6.87 14.44
C PHE A 160 -3.55 5.52 13.76
N LYS A 161 -3.18 4.42 14.43
CA LYS A 161 -3.32 3.09 13.82
C LYS A 161 -4.79 2.68 13.66
N ASN A 162 -5.68 3.05 14.59
CA ASN A 162 -7.13 2.85 14.43
C ASN A 162 -7.67 3.68 13.27
N LEU A 163 -7.23 4.94 13.11
CA LEU A 163 -7.64 5.81 12.01
C LEU A 163 -7.25 5.21 10.66
N LYS A 164 -6.02 4.71 10.53
CA LYS A 164 -5.55 4.06 9.30
C LYS A 164 -6.35 2.83 8.89
N LEU A 165 -6.87 2.07 9.85
CA LEU A 165 -7.71 0.91 9.55
C LEU A 165 -9.09 1.32 9.02
N VAL A 166 -9.66 2.37 9.59
CA VAL A 166 -10.99 2.85 9.19
C VAL A 166 -10.92 3.65 7.88
N SER A 167 -9.82 4.35 7.62
CA SER A 167 -9.65 5.16 6.40
C SER A 167 -9.59 4.32 5.11
N VAL A 168 -9.31 3.02 5.21
CA VAL A 168 -9.23 2.11 4.05
C VAL A 168 -10.53 1.30 3.82
N ASP A 169 -11.48 1.33 4.75
CA ASP A 169 -12.78 0.68 4.58
C ASP A 169 -13.52 1.16 3.31
N PRO A 170 -13.59 2.47 2.99
CA PRO A 170 -14.30 2.96 1.82
C PRO A 170 -13.78 2.36 0.52
N VAL A 171 -12.44 2.31 0.37
CA VAL A 171 -11.79 1.79 -0.83
C VAL A 171 -12.05 0.29 -0.97
N MET A 172 -12.07 -0.47 0.13
CA MET A 172 -12.44 -1.88 0.07
C MET A 172 -13.91 -2.08 -0.33
N THR A 173 -14.83 -1.30 0.24
CA THR A 173 -16.25 -1.41 -0.10
C THR A 173 -16.55 -0.95 -1.51
N GLU A 174 -15.87 0.09 -1.99
CA GLU A 174 -15.93 0.55 -3.37
C GLU A 174 -15.34 -0.50 -4.31
N GLY A 175 -14.16 -1.03 -4.00
CA GLY A 175 -13.53 -2.13 -4.74
C GLY A 175 -14.41 -3.38 -4.83
N ALA A 176 -15.11 -3.75 -3.75
CA ALA A 176 -16.10 -4.83 -3.78
C ALA A 176 -17.32 -4.48 -4.64
N PHE A 177 -17.82 -3.24 -4.53
CA PHE A 177 -18.95 -2.78 -5.30
C PHE A 177 -18.66 -2.73 -6.81
N ILE A 178 -17.57 -2.08 -7.25
CA ILE A 178 -17.23 -1.94 -8.67
C ILE A 178 -17.02 -3.30 -9.34
N ARG A 179 -16.47 -4.28 -8.61
CA ARG A 179 -16.33 -5.67 -9.07
C ARG A 179 -17.69 -6.38 -9.12
N SER A 180 -18.61 -6.10 -8.19
CA SER A 180 -19.97 -6.65 -8.23
C SER A 180 -20.82 -6.17 -9.41
N LEU A 181 -20.46 -5.04 -10.02
CA LEU A 181 -21.12 -4.53 -11.23
C LEU A 181 -20.80 -5.37 -12.49
N GLY A 182 -19.84 -6.30 -12.40
CA GLY A 182 -19.48 -7.19 -13.50
C GLY A 182 -18.75 -6.48 -14.64
N ASN A 183 -18.97 -6.99 -15.85
CA ASN A 183 -18.33 -6.56 -17.09
C ASN A 183 -19.24 -5.70 -17.99
N GLU A 184 -20.43 -5.33 -17.50
CA GLU A 184 -21.41 -4.55 -18.25
C GLU A 184 -21.17 -3.05 -18.05
N GLU A 185 -21.27 -2.30 -19.16
CA GLU A 185 -21.34 -0.85 -19.11
C GLU A 185 -22.73 -0.43 -18.61
N LEU A 186 -22.76 0.39 -17.56
CA LEU A 186 -23.96 0.80 -16.87
C LEU A 186 -24.01 2.32 -16.86
N ASP A 187 -25.20 2.87 -17.04
CA ASP A 187 -25.43 4.29 -16.85
C ASP A 187 -25.40 4.68 -15.36
N LYS A 188 -25.45 5.98 -15.10
CA LYS A 188 -25.39 6.53 -13.75
C LYS A 188 -26.57 6.07 -12.87
N ASP A 189 -27.76 5.93 -13.43
CA ASP A 189 -28.96 5.59 -12.66
C ASP A 189 -28.96 4.12 -12.25
N ALA A 190 -28.53 3.22 -13.13
CA ALA A 190 -28.32 1.81 -12.84
C ALA A 190 -27.22 1.60 -11.78
N ILE A 191 -26.12 2.37 -11.85
CA ILE A 191 -25.06 2.35 -10.83
C ILE A 191 -25.63 2.80 -9.47
N LEU A 192 -26.44 3.87 -9.45
CA LEU A 192 -27.06 4.38 -8.23
C LEU A 192 -28.03 3.38 -7.60
N GLU A 193 -28.84 2.69 -8.40
CA GLU A 193 -29.75 1.65 -7.91
C GLU A 193 -28.98 0.48 -7.27
N LYS A 194 -28.00 -0.08 -7.98
CA LYS A 194 -27.16 -1.17 -7.47
C LYS A 194 -26.36 -0.75 -6.23
N SER A 195 -25.91 0.50 -6.16
CA SER A 195 -25.23 1.03 -4.98
C SER A 195 -26.14 1.00 -3.76
N ARG A 196 -27.40 1.44 -3.88
CA ARG A 196 -28.37 1.39 -2.77
C ARG A 196 -28.61 -0.04 -2.29
N GLU A 197 -28.70 -1.00 -3.21
CA GLU A 197 -28.82 -2.42 -2.88
C GLU A 197 -27.59 -2.94 -2.12
N PHE A 198 -26.39 -2.60 -2.60
CA PHE A 198 -25.13 -2.98 -1.97
C PHE A 198 -24.98 -2.38 -0.56
N ILE A 199 -25.27 -1.09 -0.40
CA ILE A 199 -25.28 -0.38 0.88
C ILE A 199 -26.21 -1.06 1.87
N LYS A 200 -27.45 -1.36 1.44
CA LYS A 200 -28.45 -2.04 2.28
C LYS A 200 -28.01 -3.46 2.65
N LYS A 201 -27.48 -4.22 1.69
CA LYS A 201 -26.99 -5.59 1.89
C LYS A 201 -25.89 -5.67 2.94
N HIS A 202 -24.98 -4.69 2.95
CA HIS A 202 -23.81 -4.68 3.84
C HIS A 202 -23.95 -3.75 5.06
N GLY A 203 -25.09 -3.09 5.24
CA GLY A 203 -25.32 -2.17 6.37
C GLY A 203 -24.38 -0.97 6.38
N LEU A 204 -23.94 -0.50 5.21
CA LEU A 204 -22.96 0.58 5.11
C LEU A 204 -23.57 1.91 5.57
N SER A 205 -22.78 2.72 6.27
CA SER A 205 -23.23 4.02 6.79
C SER A 205 -22.14 5.07 6.73
N LEU A 206 -22.54 6.34 6.88
CA LEU A 206 -21.65 7.50 6.84
C LEU A 206 -20.81 7.53 5.55
N TRP A 207 -19.50 7.68 5.64
CA TRP A 207 -18.64 7.71 4.47
C TRP A 207 -18.52 6.36 3.76
N ASN A 208 -18.77 5.23 4.44
CA ASN A 208 -18.85 3.92 3.77
C ASN A 208 -20.12 3.77 2.91
N SER A 209 -21.15 4.60 3.11
CA SER A 209 -22.34 4.63 2.23
C SER A 209 -22.18 5.56 1.02
N LYS A 210 -21.06 6.28 0.91
CA LYS A 210 -20.79 7.18 -0.23
C LYS A 210 -20.13 6.42 -1.40
N ILE A 211 -20.74 5.31 -1.82
CA ILE A 211 -20.22 4.48 -2.92
C ILE A 211 -21.00 4.80 -4.18
N CYS A 212 -20.43 5.60 -5.07
CA CYS A 212 -21.01 5.85 -6.38
C CYS A 212 -19.87 6.17 -7.34
N PRO A 213 -19.23 5.14 -7.94
CA PRO A 213 -18.15 5.37 -8.89
C PRO A 213 -18.68 6.24 -10.03
N LEU A 214 -17.83 7.13 -10.51
CA LEU A 214 -18.17 7.91 -11.70
C LEU A 214 -18.29 6.97 -12.91
N PRO A 215 -19.09 7.33 -13.92
CA PRO A 215 -19.10 6.62 -15.19
C PRO A 215 -17.68 6.50 -15.77
N THR A 216 -17.45 5.44 -16.54
CA THR A 216 -16.17 5.19 -17.18
C THR A 216 -15.74 6.36 -18.06
N GLY A 217 -14.46 6.73 -17.99
CA GLY A 217 -13.90 7.87 -18.73
C GLY A 217 -14.12 9.26 -18.11
N VAL A 218 -14.94 9.38 -17.06
CA VAL A 218 -15.05 10.65 -16.30
C VAL A 218 -13.87 10.77 -15.35
N GLN A 219 -13.18 11.92 -15.40
CA GLN A 219 -12.01 12.19 -14.56
C GLN A 219 -12.40 12.96 -13.29
N SER A 220 -11.70 12.67 -12.19
CA SER A 220 -11.72 13.46 -10.97
C SER A 220 -10.30 13.58 -10.39
N ASP A 221 -10.11 14.45 -9.41
CA ASP A 221 -8.85 14.58 -8.67
C ASP A 221 -9.02 14.36 -7.17
N ASP A 222 -10.20 13.94 -6.71
CA ASP A 222 -10.51 13.71 -5.29
C ASP A 222 -9.57 12.70 -4.62
N SER A 223 -9.02 11.77 -5.39
CA SER A 223 -8.01 10.81 -4.92
C SER A 223 -6.72 11.50 -4.48
N VAL A 224 -6.34 12.64 -5.07
CA VAL A 224 -5.17 13.45 -4.66
C VAL A 224 -5.34 13.88 -3.21
N LYS A 225 -6.50 14.44 -2.85
CA LYS A 225 -6.81 14.96 -1.51
C LYS A 225 -6.70 13.86 -0.45
N ASN A 226 -7.31 12.70 -0.73
CA ASN A 226 -7.29 11.55 0.17
C ASN A 226 -5.88 10.98 0.38
N VAL A 227 -5.10 10.88 -0.69
CA VAL A 227 -3.72 10.36 -0.63
C VAL A 227 -2.80 11.37 0.08
N SER A 228 -2.92 12.66 -0.22
CA SER A 228 -2.20 13.74 0.44
C SER A 228 -2.46 13.75 1.95
N LEU A 229 -3.72 13.65 2.39
CA LEU A 229 -4.05 13.55 3.81
C LEU A 229 -3.45 12.30 4.46
N ASN A 230 -3.48 11.16 3.77
CA ASN A 230 -2.91 9.92 4.28
C ASN A 230 -1.37 10.04 4.48
N ILE A 231 -0.69 10.73 3.58
CA ILE A 231 0.74 11.04 3.68
C ILE A 231 1.00 12.04 4.80
N LEU A 232 0.18 13.08 4.94
CA LEU A 232 0.32 14.09 5.99
C LEU A 232 0.30 13.45 7.38
N GLU A 233 -0.71 12.62 7.65
CA GLU A 233 -0.86 11.93 8.92
C GLU A 233 0.36 11.06 9.24
N ALA A 234 0.85 10.29 8.26
CA ALA A 234 2.01 9.41 8.45
C ALA A 234 3.32 10.19 8.57
N THR A 235 3.44 11.33 7.88
CA THR A 235 4.59 12.24 7.99
C THR A 235 4.64 12.88 9.37
N TRP A 236 3.49 13.20 9.96
CA TRP A 236 3.38 13.72 11.32
C TRP A 236 3.72 12.67 12.39
N GLU A 237 3.27 11.43 12.21
CA GLU A 237 3.54 10.31 13.14
C GLU A 237 4.99 9.82 13.08
N GLU A 238 5.77 10.25 12.08
CA GLU A 238 7.15 9.79 11.90
C GLU A 238 8.01 10.07 13.14
N LYS A 239 8.73 9.04 13.60
CA LYS A 239 9.64 9.14 14.75
C LYS A 239 10.69 10.24 14.51
N LYS A 240 10.62 11.26 15.37
CA LYS A 240 11.56 12.38 15.42
C LYS A 240 12.97 11.92 15.77
N LYS A 241 13.96 12.71 15.36
CA LYS A 241 15.36 12.59 15.79
C LYS A 241 15.47 12.85 17.31
N ASN A 242 16.59 12.47 17.91
CA ASN A 242 16.81 12.60 19.36
C ASN A 242 16.74 14.05 19.89
N ASP A 243 16.98 15.02 19.01
CA ASP A 243 16.86 16.46 19.26
C ASP A 243 15.43 17.01 19.09
N GLY A 244 14.46 16.13 18.79
CA GLY A 244 13.06 16.50 18.56
C GLY A 244 12.78 17.06 17.15
N GLN A 245 13.78 17.13 16.27
CA GLN A 245 13.62 17.56 14.88
C GLN A 245 12.99 16.46 14.02
N PRO A 246 12.30 16.82 12.92
CA PRO A 246 11.80 15.84 11.95
C PRO A 246 12.93 14.99 11.34
N GLY A 247 12.58 13.74 11.03
CA GLY A 247 13.44 12.83 10.27
C GLY A 247 13.58 13.28 8.81
N ASP A 248 14.66 12.83 8.15
CA ASP A 248 14.85 13.14 6.72
C ASP A 248 13.75 12.50 5.85
N ASN A 249 13.17 11.39 6.31
CA ASN A 249 12.06 10.73 5.62
C ASN A 249 10.75 11.53 5.75
N ALA A 250 10.56 12.31 6.82
CA ALA A 250 9.41 13.20 6.97
C ALA A 250 9.43 14.32 5.92
N PHE A 251 10.62 14.86 5.60
CA PHE A 251 10.77 15.83 4.51
C PHE A 251 10.38 15.23 3.16
N ALA A 252 10.78 13.99 2.89
CA ALA A 252 10.34 13.27 1.68
C ALA A 252 8.81 13.07 1.64
N GLY A 253 8.17 12.86 2.78
CA GLY A 253 6.71 12.80 2.91
C GLY A 253 6.03 14.11 2.53
N ALA A 254 6.54 15.25 3.00
CA ALA A 254 6.04 16.57 2.62
C ALA A 254 6.18 16.83 1.11
N ALA A 255 7.34 16.51 0.52
CA ALA A 255 7.56 16.63 -0.91
C ALA A 255 6.62 15.73 -1.75
N LEU A 256 6.30 14.52 -1.28
CA LEU A 256 5.32 13.65 -1.94
C LEU A 256 3.94 14.29 -2.04
N ILE A 257 3.50 15.02 -1.00
CA ILE A 257 2.25 15.79 -1.01
C ILE A 257 2.32 16.90 -2.05
N ARG A 258 3.37 17.74 -2.01
CA ARG A 258 3.56 18.85 -2.95
C ARG A 258 3.55 18.39 -4.40
N LEU A 259 4.28 17.30 -4.71
CA LEU A 259 4.31 16.71 -6.05
C LEU A 259 2.92 16.26 -6.51
N LEU A 260 2.15 15.62 -5.62
CA LEU A 260 0.81 15.12 -5.96
C LEU A 260 -0.17 16.26 -6.20
N GLU A 261 -0.13 17.30 -5.37
CA GLU A 261 -0.98 18.49 -5.51
C GLU A 261 -0.58 19.38 -6.69
N TYR A 262 0.69 19.39 -7.07
CA TYR A 262 1.17 20.12 -8.24
C TYR A 262 0.82 19.41 -9.55
N ILE A 263 1.08 18.09 -9.63
CA ILE A 263 0.82 17.30 -10.85
C ILE A 263 -0.68 17.06 -11.07
N ARG A 264 -1.45 16.92 -9.98
CA ARG A 264 -2.88 16.55 -9.98
C ARG A 264 -3.18 15.38 -10.92
N PRO A 265 -2.59 14.19 -10.67
CA PRO A 265 -2.79 13.04 -11.54
C PRO A 265 -4.29 12.70 -11.65
N PRO A 266 -4.79 12.44 -12.86
CA PRO A 266 -6.21 12.15 -13.05
C PRO A 266 -6.56 10.82 -12.39
N HIS A 267 -7.73 10.80 -11.75
CA HIS A 267 -8.40 9.59 -11.30
C HIS A 267 -9.57 9.28 -12.23
N SER A 268 -9.72 8.03 -12.64
CA SER A 268 -10.83 7.60 -13.48
C SER A 268 -11.18 6.13 -13.27
N TYR A 269 -12.35 5.74 -13.79
CA TYR A 269 -12.75 4.33 -13.89
C TYR A 269 -12.59 3.83 -15.31
N ALA A 270 -12.03 2.63 -15.46
CA ALA A 270 -11.84 1.99 -16.76
C ALA A 270 -12.19 0.49 -16.71
N PHE A 271 -12.47 -0.09 -17.88
CA PHE A 271 -12.55 -1.54 -18.03
C PHE A 271 -11.19 -2.11 -18.39
N VAL A 272 -10.72 -3.06 -17.59
CA VAL A 272 -9.42 -3.71 -17.78
C VAL A 272 -9.60 -5.22 -17.69
N ASN A 273 -9.00 -5.96 -18.62
CA ASN A 273 -9.08 -7.43 -18.65
C ASN A 273 -8.21 -8.08 -17.60
N LEU A 274 -7.02 -7.54 -17.37
CA LEU A 274 -6.03 -8.07 -16.44
C LEU A 274 -5.26 -6.93 -15.78
N ILE A 275 -5.14 -6.98 -14.46
CA ILE A 275 -4.20 -6.17 -13.68
C ILE A 275 -3.13 -7.11 -13.17
N LEU A 276 -1.90 -6.96 -13.67
CA LEU A 276 -0.75 -7.79 -13.32
C LEU A 276 0.44 -6.90 -13.00
N PRO A 277 1.44 -7.41 -12.26
CA PRO A 277 2.73 -6.74 -12.16
C PRO A 277 3.37 -6.58 -13.54
N ASP A 278 4.20 -5.54 -13.69
CA ASP A 278 4.92 -5.24 -14.92
C ASP A 278 5.75 -6.43 -15.43
N GLU A 279 5.64 -6.73 -16.73
CA GLU A 279 6.18 -7.91 -17.42
C GLU A 279 5.68 -9.28 -16.92
N SER A 280 4.66 -9.33 -16.06
CA SER A 280 3.98 -10.58 -15.73
C SER A 280 2.84 -10.84 -16.70
N GLU A 281 2.65 -12.09 -17.06
CA GLU A 281 1.66 -12.53 -18.04
C GLU A 281 0.72 -13.59 -17.48
N VAL A 282 -0.38 -13.80 -18.20
CA VAL A 282 -1.28 -14.93 -18.01
C VAL A 282 -1.23 -15.77 -19.30
N SER A 283 -0.78 -17.02 -19.19
CA SER A 283 -0.69 -17.93 -20.34
C SER A 283 -2.04 -18.57 -20.68
N ASP A 284 -2.07 -19.33 -21.78
CA ASP A 284 -3.24 -20.11 -22.18
C ASP A 284 -3.82 -20.92 -21.00
N GLY A 285 -5.13 -20.77 -20.81
CA GLY A 285 -5.84 -21.36 -19.67
C GLY A 285 -5.81 -20.54 -18.38
N GLU A 286 -5.65 -19.21 -18.44
CA GLU A 286 -5.75 -18.29 -17.30
C GLU A 286 -4.68 -18.48 -16.21
N THR A 287 -3.53 -19.05 -16.56
CA THR A 287 -2.46 -19.37 -15.62
C THR A 287 -1.55 -18.17 -15.36
N TYR A 288 -1.34 -17.80 -14.10
CA TYR A 288 -0.46 -16.70 -13.74
C TYR A 288 1.03 -17.08 -13.84
N SER A 289 1.83 -16.27 -14.55
CA SER A 289 3.27 -16.51 -14.76
C SER A 289 4.11 -16.64 -13.48
N LEU A 290 3.79 -15.88 -12.42
CA LEU A 290 4.51 -16.01 -11.15
C LEU A 290 4.09 -17.26 -10.36
N PHE A 291 2.84 -17.71 -10.53
CA PHE A 291 2.30 -18.90 -9.88
C PHE A 291 1.50 -19.75 -10.89
N PRO A 292 2.14 -20.73 -11.55
CA PRO A 292 1.49 -21.53 -12.57
C PRO A 292 0.24 -22.33 -12.11
N ASP A 293 0.06 -22.44 -10.80
CA ASP A 293 -1.10 -23.11 -10.19
C ASP A 293 -2.26 -22.16 -9.85
N LEU A 294 -2.04 -20.84 -9.97
CA LEU A 294 -3.06 -19.83 -9.71
C LEU A 294 -3.76 -19.45 -11.02
N LYS A 295 -5.08 -19.63 -11.05
CA LYS A 295 -5.93 -19.16 -12.13
C LYS A 295 -6.43 -17.75 -11.87
N VAL A 296 -6.28 -16.87 -12.85
CA VAL A 296 -6.64 -15.45 -12.76
C VAL A 296 -7.69 -15.11 -13.81
N ASN A 297 -8.82 -14.57 -13.37
CA ASN A 297 -9.91 -14.19 -14.24
C ASN A 297 -9.48 -13.08 -15.23
N SER A 298 -9.61 -13.35 -16.53
CA SER A 298 -9.22 -12.42 -17.60
C SER A 298 -10.38 -11.62 -18.21
N LEU A 299 -11.59 -11.73 -17.65
CA LEU A 299 -12.74 -10.96 -18.14
C LEU A 299 -12.58 -9.48 -17.81
N ALA A 300 -13.08 -8.63 -18.70
CA ALA A 300 -13.11 -7.19 -18.50
C ALA A 300 -13.81 -6.85 -17.18
N LYS A 301 -13.19 -6.00 -16.34
CA LYS A 301 -13.74 -5.57 -15.07
C LYS A 301 -13.51 -4.08 -14.88
N ARG A 302 -14.42 -3.41 -14.16
CA ARG A 302 -14.27 -2.00 -13.81
C ARG A 302 -13.22 -1.85 -12.71
N VAL A 303 -12.23 -0.98 -12.92
CA VAL A 303 -11.10 -0.73 -12.01
C VAL A 303 -10.95 0.76 -11.74
N SER A 304 -10.50 1.12 -10.53
CA SER A 304 -10.12 2.50 -10.19
C SER A 304 -8.67 2.74 -10.60
N GLN A 305 -8.43 3.77 -11.41
CA GLN A 305 -7.09 4.15 -11.86
C GLN A 305 -6.73 5.54 -11.35
N LEU A 306 -5.53 5.67 -10.78
CA LEU A 306 -4.91 6.95 -10.48
C LEU A 306 -3.57 7.01 -11.20
N ASP A 307 -3.46 7.88 -12.21
CA ASP A 307 -2.32 7.92 -13.12
C ASP A 307 -1.13 8.69 -12.52
N ILE A 308 -0.50 8.11 -11.50
CA ILE A 308 0.73 8.64 -10.88
C ILE A 308 1.97 8.37 -11.76
N SER A 309 3.04 9.14 -11.57
CA SER A 309 4.33 8.84 -12.22
C SER A 309 5.06 7.67 -11.53
N LYS A 310 5.89 6.95 -12.30
CA LYS A 310 6.71 5.86 -11.74
C LYS A 310 7.71 6.38 -10.71
N GLU A 311 8.22 7.59 -10.90
CA GLU A 311 9.13 8.29 -10.01
C GLU A 311 8.47 8.56 -8.65
N TRP A 312 7.25 9.12 -8.65
CA TRP A 312 6.48 9.35 -7.43
C TRP A 312 6.16 8.03 -6.74
N MET A 313 5.71 7.02 -7.49
CA MET A 313 5.43 5.68 -6.98
C MET A 313 6.65 5.06 -6.30
N ASN A 314 7.84 5.20 -6.89
CA ASN A 314 9.09 4.69 -6.34
C ASN A 314 9.46 5.36 -5.02
N LEU A 315 9.37 6.70 -4.97
CA LEU A 315 9.61 7.45 -3.74
C LEU A 315 8.58 7.05 -2.67
N TYR A 316 7.30 7.03 -3.01
CA TYR A 316 6.23 6.70 -2.08
C TYR A 316 6.36 5.27 -1.53
N ASN A 317 6.72 4.29 -2.35
CA ASN A 317 6.93 2.92 -1.88
C ASN A 317 8.13 2.83 -0.91
N SER A 318 9.25 3.47 -1.25
CA SER A 318 10.45 3.52 -0.38
C SER A 318 10.19 4.25 0.94
N TRP A 319 9.56 5.41 0.87
CA TRP A 319 9.15 6.22 2.01
C TRP A 319 8.17 5.49 2.92
N ASN A 320 7.16 4.82 2.35
CA ASN A 320 6.18 4.07 3.13
C ASN A 320 6.80 2.83 3.78
N LEU A 321 7.75 2.16 3.10
CA LEU A 321 8.45 1.01 3.66
C LEU A 321 9.32 1.43 4.84
N PHE A 322 10.05 2.54 4.73
CA PHE A 322 10.77 3.16 5.84
C PHE A 322 9.84 3.45 7.02
N PHE A 323 8.73 4.16 6.76
CA PHE A 323 7.76 4.54 7.79
C PHE A 323 7.21 3.31 8.54
N VAL A 324 6.79 2.28 7.80
CA VAL A 324 6.21 1.06 8.38
C VAL A 324 7.24 0.35 9.25
N ILE A 325 8.47 0.15 8.76
CA ILE A 325 9.54 -0.54 9.51
C ILE A 325 9.90 0.19 10.80
N GLN A 326 9.98 1.52 10.76
CA GLN A 326 10.41 2.31 11.92
C GLN A 326 9.29 2.52 12.95
N ASN A 327 8.04 2.71 12.52
CA ASN A 327 6.96 3.23 13.37
C ASN A 327 5.88 2.19 13.69
N LEU A 328 5.70 1.17 12.84
CA LEU A 328 4.58 0.25 12.96
C LEU A 328 5.02 -1.17 13.28
N ASP A 329 5.81 -1.78 12.39
CA ASP A 329 6.15 -3.20 12.40
C ASP A 329 7.27 -3.48 11.38
N SER A 330 8.26 -4.28 11.76
CA SER A 330 9.43 -4.59 10.92
C SER A 330 9.35 -5.94 10.20
N GLN A 331 8.32 -6.75 10.46
CA GLN A 331 8.32 -8.17 10.05
C GLN A 331 7.17 -8.55 9.11
N PHE A 332 5.94 -8.09 9.39
CA PHE A 332 4.73 -8.45 8.66
C PHE A 332 4.21 -7.33 7.75
N LEU A 333 3.92 -6.14 8.29
CA LEU A 333 3.35 -5.04 7.53
C LEU A 333 4.22 -4.54 6.37
N PRO A 334 5.57 -4.58 6.42
CA PRO A 334 6.41 -4.19 5.30
C PRO A 334 6.14 -5.02 4.02
N ILE A 335 5.69 -6.27 4.18
CA ILE A 335 5.45 -7.19 3.05
C ILE A 335 4.43 -6.63 2.06
N LYS A 336 3.45 -5.83 2.51
CA LYS A 336 2.44 -5.22 1.62
C LYS A 336 3.02 -4.32 0.53
N LEU A 337 4.26 -3.86 0.70
CA LEU A 337 4.97 -2.97 -0.23
C LEU A 337 6.03 -3.71 -1.06
N LEU A 338 6.25 -5.00 -0.75
CA LEU A 338 7.19 -5.89 -1.43
C LEU A 338 6.49 -6.90 -2.35
N VAL A 339 5.17 -7.10 -2.16
CA VAL A 339 4.33 -7.94 -3.04
C VAL A 339 4.45 -7.44 -4.48
N PRO A 340 4.82 -8.30 -5.46
CA PRO A 340 5.03 -7.90 -6.86
C PRO A 340 3.88 -7.08 -7.45
N SER A 341 2.63 -7.45 -7.18
CA SER A 341 1.43 -6.73 -7.64
C SER A 341 1.37 -5.28 -7.15
N VAL A 342 2.14 -4.91 -6.12
CA VAL A 342 2.34 -3.52 -5.65
C VAL A 342 3.69 -2.98 -6.09
N LEU A 343 4.78 -3.69 -5.79
CA LEU A 343 6.16 -3.26 -6.02
C LEU A 343 6.46 -3.02 -7.51
N ASN A 344 5.90 -3.87 -8.37
CA ASN A 344 6.05 -3.82 -9.82
C ASN A 344 4.77 -3.36 -10.52
N ALA A 345 3.82 -2.74 -9.81
CA ALA A 345 2.59 -2.28 -10.45
C ALA A 345 2.87 -1.30 -11.61
N LEU A 346 2.01 -1.35 -12.62
CA LEU A 346 1.85 -0.23 -13.54
C LEU A 346 1.34 0.98 -12.73
N PRO A 347 1.80 2.21 -13.04
CA PRO A 347 1.49 3.36 -12.19
C PRO A 347 -0.02 3.60 -11.99
N SER A 348 -0.82 3.40 -13.04
CA SER A 348 -2.28 3.55 -13.01
C SER A 348 -3.01 2.56 -12.09
N HIS A 349 -2.43 1.38 -11.83
CA HIS A 349 -3.02 0.32 -11.01
C HIS A 349 -2.45 0.23 -9.60
N TYR A 350 -1.37 0.97 -9.33
CA TYR A 350 -0.63 0.92 -8.08
C TYR A 350 -1.52 1.21 -6.86
N MET A 351 -2.31 2.27 -6.92
CA MET A 351 -3.08 2.73 -5.77
C MET A 351 -4.21 1.78 -5.39
N GLU A 352 -5.00 1.31 -6.35
CA GLU A 352 -6.07 0.33 -6.10
C GLU A 352 -5.49 -0.93 -5.44
N THR A 353 -4.49 -1.54 -6.09
CA THR A 353 -3.85 -2.79 -5.61
C THR A 353 -3.25 -2.62 -4.22
N ARG A 354 -2.51 -1.53 -4.00
CA ARG A 354 -1.88 -1.25 -2.71
C ARG A 354 -2.90 -1.05 -1.60
N VAL A 355 -3.98 -0.32 -1.84
CA VAL A 355 -4.96 -0.03 -0.79
C VAL A 355 -5.78 -1.27 -0.44
N LEU A 356 -6.15 -2.10 -1.42
CA LEU A 356 -6.78 -3.41 -1.15
C LEU A 356 -5.87 -4.31 -0.30
N LEU A 357 -4.58 -4.35 -0.63
CA LEU A 357 -3.62 -5.14 0.15
C LEU A 357 -3.38 -4.55 1.55
N LEU A 358 -3.37 -3.22 1.68
CA LEU A 358 -3.32 -2.54 2.97
C LEU A 358 -4.55 -2.85 3.82
N TYR A 359 -5.75 -2.89 3.22
CA TYR A 359 -6.97 -3.31 3.91
C TYR A 359 -6.80 -4.73 4.44
N LEU A 360 -6.42 -5.69 3.59
CA LEU A 360 -6.22 -7.08 4.00
C LEU A 360 -5.18 -7.21 5.12
N MET A 361 -3.95 -6.78 4.86
CA MET A 361 -2.83 -6.98 5.80
C MET A 361 -2.99 -6.14 7.07
N GLY A 362 -3.49 -4.90 6.95
CA GLY A 362 -3.74 -4.02 8.09
C GLY A 362 -4.77 -4.61 9.05
N ASN A 363 -5.91 -5.10 8.52
CA ASN A 363 -6.90 -5.77 9.33
C ASN A 363 -6.35 -7.05 9.96
N MET A 364 -5.64 -7.87 9.20
CA MET A 364 -5.07 -9.10 9.75
C MET A 364 -4.06 -8.82 10.87
N TYR A 365 -3.17 -7.85 10.68
CA TYR A 365 -2.21 -7.43 11.70
C TYR A 365 -2.89 -6.97 13.00
N HIS A 366 -4.00 -6.25 12.87
CA HIS A 366 -4.76 -5.71 13.99
C HIS A 366 -5.49 -6.78 14.78
N TYR A 367 -6.20 -7.69 14.11
CA TYR A 367 -7.06 -8.67 14.79
C TYR A 367 -6.36 -9.99 15.15
N ASN A 368 -5.19 -10.29 14.55
CA ASN A 368 -4.57 -11.61 14.66
C ASN A 368 -3.14 -11.58 15.20
N GLN A 369 -2.83 -12.48 16.13
CA GLN A 369 -1.48 -12.62 16.67
C GLN A 369 -0.66 -13.58 15.81
N LEU A 370 0.44 -13.07 15.25
CA LEU A 370 1.34 -13.84 14.40
C LEU A 370 2.37 -14.58 15.26
N SER A 371 2.01 -15.78 15.70
CA SER A 371 2.87 -16.67 16.48
C SER A 371 4.09 -17.19 15.70
N ILE A 372 4.14 -16.94 14.40
CA ILE A 372 5.27 -17.25 13.55
C ILE A 372 6.46 -16.31 13.71
N PHE A 373 6.24 -15.11 14.26
CA PHE A 373 7.24 -14.06 14.43
C PHE A 373 7.68 -13.83 15.88
N LYS A 374 7.85 -14.91 16.65
CA LYS A 374 8.17 -14.83 18.09
C LYS A 374 9.58 -14.32 18.41
N GLU A 375 10.50 -14.36 17.46
CA GLU A 375 11.87 -13.89 17.64
C GLU A 375 11.97 -12.45 17.14
N GLU A 376 12.44 -11.53 18.00
CA GLU A 376 12.75 -10.17 17.57
C GLU A 376 13.87 -10.23 16.53
N MET A 377 13.63 -9.65 15.35
CA MET A 377 14.67 -9.49 14.35
C MET A 377 15.56 -8.32 14.78
N HIS A 378 16.75 -8.62 15.29
CA HIS A 378 17.77 -7.60 15.49
C HIS A 378 18.53 -7.38 14.18
N LEU A 379 18.27 -6.25 13.53
CA LEU A 379 19.07 -5.81 12.39
C LEU A 379 20.31 -5.07 12.89
N PRO A 380 21.53 -5.57 12.64
CA PRO A 380 22.76 -4.86 13.02
C PRO A 380 22.81 -3.49 12.35
N HIS A 381 23.30 -2.50 13.09
CA HIS A 381 23.43 -1.12 12.62
C HIS A 381 22.12 -0.49 12.09
N SER A 382 20.98 -0.90 12.64
CA SER A 382 19.65 -0.43 12.23
C SER A 382 19.54 1.11 12.18
N GLU A 383 20.11 1.82 13.15
CA GLU A 383 20.14 3.30 13.17
C GLU A 383 20.89 3.89 11.97
N MET A 384 22.04 3.31 11.61
CA MET A 384 22.82 3.75 10.46
C MET A 384 22.06 3.50 9.15
N ILE A 385 21.44 2.33 9.01
CA ILE A 385 20.64 1.96 7.84
C ILE A 385 19.46 2.91 7.68
N LEU A 386 18.70 3.14 8.76
CA LEU A 386 17.55 4.04 8.75
C LEU A 386 17.99 5.49 8.47
N SER A 387 19.06 5.98 9.11
CA SER A 387 19.57 7.32 8.84
C SER A 387 19.93 7.51 7.37
N GLN A 388 20.64 6.54 6.78
CA GLN A 388 21.02 6.62 5.38
C GLN A 388 19.83 6.49 4.43
N TRP A 389 18.86 5.65 4.75
CA TRP A 389 17.65 5.50 3.95
C TRP A 389 16.81 6.79 3.94
N GLY A 390 16.65 7.44 5.09
CA GLY A 390 15.98 8.74 5.18
C GLY A 390 16.65 9.80 4.29
N LYS A 391 17.99 9.89 4.32
CA LYS A 391 18.76 10.79 3.44
C LYS A 391 18.56 10.50 1.96
N ILE A 392 18.54 9.22 1.58
CA ILE A 392 18.29 8.79 0.19
C ILE A 392 16.88 9.22 -0.25
N ASN A 393 15.86 8.98 0.58
CA ASN A 393 14.49 9.39 0.28
C ASN A 393 14.38 10.91 0.14
N LYS A 394 14.95 11.68 1.07
CA LYS A 394 15.00 13.16 1.01
C LYS A 394 15.64 13.64 -0.29
N LYS A 395 16.85 13.18 -0.59
CA LYS A 395 17.59 13.57 -1.79
C LYS A 395 16.83 13.23 -3.07
N TYR A 396 16.19 12.06 -3.11
CA TYR A 396 15.37 11.68 -4.26
C TYR A 396 14.15 12.58 -4.37
N ALA A 397 13.50 12.93 -3.26
CA ALA A 397 12.39 13.86 -3.23
C ALA A 397 12.77 15.26 -3.75
N ASP A 398 13.91 15.81 -3.32
CA ASP A 398 14.45 17.08 -3.84
C ASP A 398 14.69 17.02 -5.36
N THR A 399 15.20 15.87 -5.84
CA THR A 399 15.39 15.65 -7.29
C THR A 399 14.05 15.64 -8.03
N LEU A 400 13.00 15.07 -7.44
CA LEU A 400 11.68 15.03 -8.04
C LEU A 400 11.02 16.42 -8.04
N LEU A 401 11.16 17.20 -6.96
CA LEU A 401 10.68 18.59 -6.91
C LEU A 401 11.32 19.42 -8.02
N ALA A 402 12.65 19.38 -8.16
CA ALA A 402 13.33 20.09 -9.23
C ALA A 402 12.92 19.64 -10.65
N MET A 403 12.52 18.38 -10.82
CA MET A 403 12.10 17.82 -12.10
C MET A 403 10.66 18.16 -12.48
N PHE A 404 9.74 18.03 -11.52
CA PHE A 404 8.30 18.16 -11.76
C PHE A 404 7.75 19.54 -11.40
N CYS A 405 8.44 20.31 -10.56
CA CYS A 405 8.10 21.67 -10.18
C CYS A 405 9.27 22.64 -10.51
N PRO A 406 9.73 22.72 -11.78
CA PRO A 406 10.99 23.40 -12.14
C PRO A 406 10.97 24.92 -11.92
N ASN A 407 9.78 25.52 -11.83
CA ASN A 407 9.62 26.96 -11.53
C ASN A 407 9.67 27.26 -10.02
N SER A 408 9.79 26.23 -9.20
CA SER A 408 9.87 26.32 -7.75
C SER A 408 11.30 26.01 -7.31
N GLU A 409 11.93 26.92 -6.58
CA GLU A 409 13.20 26.65 -5.90
C GLU A 409 12.99 25.90 -4.56
N GLU A 410 11.82 25.30 -4.36
CA GLU A 410 11.48 24.59 -3.13
C GLU A 410 12.30 23.31 -2.94
N THR A 411 12.87 23.18 -1.73
CA THR A 411 13.40 21.92 -1.23
C THR A 411 12.35 21.18 -0.41
N SER A 412 12.52 19.88 -0.20
CA SER A 412 11.64 19.06 0.66
C SER A 412 11.54 19.60 2.10
N GLU A 413 12.60 20.22 2.62
CA GLU A 413 12.60 20.89 3.92
C GLU A 413 11.74 22.15 3.92
N MET A 414 11.82 22.97 2.87
CA MET A 414 10.99 24.16 2.72
C MET A 414 9.51 23.78 2.65
N VAL A 415 9.18 22.75 1.85
CA VAL A 415 7.81 22.23 1.78
C VAL A 415 7.33 21.74 3.15
N TYR A 416 8.16 20.99 3.89
CA TYR A 416 7.80 20.55 5.24
C TYR A 416 7.54 21.73 6.18
N ALA A 417 8.38 22.77 6.13
CA ALA A 417 8.21 23.97 6.93
C ALA A 417 6.91 24.71 6.58
N THR A 418 6.53 24.76 5.30
CA THR A 418 5.24 25.32 4.86
C THR A 418 4.05 24.54 5.42
N ILE A 419 4.10 23.21 5.39
CA ILE A 419 3.00 22.35 5.86
C ILE A 419 2.87 22.38 7.39
N PHE A 420 3.97 22.15 8.12
CA PHE A 420 3.91 21.92 9.57
C PHE A 420 4.32 23.12 10.42
N GLY A 421 5.03 24.08 9.85
CA GLY A 421 5.52 25.27 10.56
C GLY A 421 6.22 24.96 11.88
N ALA A 422 6.09 25.87 12.85
CA ALA A 422 6.62 25.69 14.21
C ALA A 422 5.75 24.76 15.08
N HIS A 423 4.51 24.46 14.67
CA HIS A 423 3.51 23.78 15.50
C HIS A 423 2.83 22.62 14.77
N ALA A 424 3.59 21.56 14.50
CA ALA A 424 3.15 20.42 13.70
C ALA A 424 1.80 19.79 14.12
N ASN A 425 1.50 19.72 15.43
CA ASN A 425 0.23 19.17 15.93
C ASN A 425 -0.97 20.06 15.55
N PHE A 426 -0.79 21.38 15.65
CA PHE A 426 -1.84 22.32 15.29
C PHE A 426 -2.06 22.33 13.77
N SER A 427 -0.99 22.31 12.99
CA SER A 427 -1.08 22.20 11.53
C SER A 427 -1.80 20.94 11.08
N LEU A 428 -1.49 19.78 11.67
CA LEU A 428 -2.22 18.55 11.37
C LEU A 428 -3.73 18.69 11.68
N ALA A 429 -4.07 19.20 12.88
CA ALA A 429 -5.47 19.40 13.26
C ALA A 429 -6.20 20.38 12.33
N TYR A 430 -5.52 21.45 11.91
CA TYR A 430 -6.01 22.43 10.95
C TYR A 430 -6.31 21.80 9.58
N HIS A 431 -5.37 21.04 9.01
CA HIS A 431 -5.59 20.37 7.73
C HIS A 431 -6.70 19.32 7.81
N ILE A 432 -6.78 18.54 8.90
CA ILE A 432 -7.88 17.59 9.09
C ILE A 432 -9.22 18.33 9.16
N ALA A 433 -9.32 19.43 9.91
CA ALA A 433 -10.54 20.20 10.01
C ALA A 433 -10.96 20.81 8.65
N ASN A 434 -10.00 21.33 7.88
CA ASN A 434 -10.25 21.85 6.53
C ASN A 434 -10.68 20.75 5.56
N PHE A 435 -10.06 19.57 5.62
CA PHE A 435 -10.46 18.43 4.80
C PHE A 435 -11.92 18.03 5.06
N MET A 436 -12.37 18.07 6.32
CA MET A 436 -13.76 17.79 6.68
C MET A 436 -14.73 18.91 6.29
N ARG A 437 -14.28 20.17 6.38
CA ARG A 437 -15.12 21.37 6.15
C ARG A 437 -15.29 21.71 4.68
N ASP A 438 -14.22 21.62 3.90
CA ASP A 438 -14.17 22.05 2.50
C ASP A 438 -13.35 21.05 1.67
N PHE A 439 -13.89 19.84 1.54
CA PHE A 439 -13.25 18.78 0.75
C PHE A 439 -13.10 19.16 -0.73
N GLU A 440 -14.01 19.96 -1.29
CA GLU A 440 -13.99 20.30 -2.71
C GLU A 440 -12.75 21.12 -3.08
N ASN A 441 -12.36 22.09 -2.24
CA ASN A 441 -11.20 22.95 -2.48
C ASN A 441 -9.97 22.58 -1.64
N PHE A 442 -10.00 21.44 -0.93
CA PHE A 442 -8.92 21.06 -0.01
C PHE A 442 -7.58 20.86 -0.72
N GLN A 443 -6.57 21.55 -0.22
CA GLN A 443 -5.16 21.36 -0.52
C GLN A 443 -4.33 21.58 0.75
N ILE A 444 -3.18 20.92 0.84
CA ILE A 444 -2.26 21.03 1.98
C ILE A 444 -1.19 22.09 1.71
N THR A 445 -0.66 22.13 0.48
CA THR A 445 0.48 22.97 0.10
C THR A 445 0.09 24.24 -0.65
N SER A 446 -1.18 24.68 -0.52
CA SER A 446 -1.74 25.80 -1.29
C SER A 446 -0.77 26.99 -1.34
N GLU A 447 -0.44 27.44 -2.56
CA GLU A 447 0.09 28.78 -2.79
C GLU A 447 -1.01 29.75 -2.37
N GLU A 448 -0.72 30.70 -1.48
CA GLU A 448 -1.55 31.89 -1.38
C GLU A 448 -1.55 32.50 -2.78
N SER A 449 -2.65 32.35 -3.52
CA SER A 449 -2.94 33.23 -4.64
C SER A 449 -2.90 34.64 -4.05
N GLU A 450 -1.89 35.44 -4.41
CA GLU A 450 -1.92 36.87 -4.17
C GLU A 450 -3.31 37.36 -4.57
N PRO A 451 -4.04 38.08 -3.69
CA PRO A 451 -5.30 38.67 -4.09
C PRO A 451 -4.98 39.57 -5.28
N GLN A 452 -5.57 39.26 -6.44
CA GLN A 452 -5.55 40.16 -7.58
C GLN A 452 -6.09 41.49 -7.07
N MET A 453 -5.18 42.46 -6.90
CA MET A 453 -5.56 43.85 -6.73
C MET A 453 -6.45 44.19 -7.92
N GLU A 454 -7.73 44.41 -7.63
CA GLU A 454 -8.63 45.14 -8.51
C GLU A 454 -7.93 46.45 -8.85
N PHE A 455 -7.36 46.53 -10.05
CA PHE A 455 -7.14 47.82 -10.67
C PHE A 455 -8.47 48.25 -11.27
N SER A 456 -9.23 48.97 -10.46
CA SER A 456 -10.24 49.91 -10.93
C SER A 456 -9.57 50.96 -11.81
N LEU A 457 -9.99 51.04 -13.07
CA LEU A 457 -10.12 52.29 -13.82
C LEU A 457 -11.43 52.26 -14.61
#